data_AF-A0A2M9MKG7-F1
#
_entry.id   AF-A0A2M9MKG7-F1
#
_cell.length_a   1.000
_cell.length_b   1.000
_cell.length_c   1.000
_cell.angle_alpha   90.00
_cell.angle_beta   90.00
_cell.angle_gamma   90.00
#
_symmetry.space_group_name_H-M   'P 1'
#
loop_
_entity.id
_entity.type
_entity.pdbx_description
1 polymer ?
#
loop_
_entity_poly.entity_id
_entity_poly.type
_entity_poly.pdbx_seq_one_letter_code
_entity_poly.pdbx_strand_id
1 'polypeptide(L)'
;MTKYITAGYAVDSVLPDMTHEDLSKLTHLNVAFGHVKNDEITTEHLRNGEVVRNIKREHPDLTVLLSVGGWSAGGFSEAASTETGRGSMAASAIRVLEEYPFDGIDLDWEYPCYGEAGIASSPDDKRNFTLLLQTIREALDAKGSQDGRHYLLTIAAGADQYYVDGTEMAEVQRYLDFVQLMTYDMRGGFQVLTGHHTNLYTPTGDLFRISTDASVNLFVRAGVPKEKIVIGAAFYSRVWNEVPDRNNGLHQMAGSTGGYGPAFAELTADYINKNGYVRYWDEEACAPYLFNGSSLISYDDEESIRCKCDYVKEQGLAGIMFWEYGCDPTHRLLGAMHQGLQSNPVGK
;
A
#
# COMPACT_ATOMS: atom_id res chain seq x y z
N MET A 1 -0.39 -20.39 -16.55
CA MET A 1 0.59 -19.51 -15.89
C MET A 1 -0.14 -18.83 -14.75
N THR A 2 0.41 -18.84 -13.54
CA THR A 2 -0.16 -18.09 -12.41
C THR A 2 0.01 -16.60 -12.71
N LYS A 3 -1.08 -15.83 -12.75
CA LYS A 3 -1.04 -14.39 -12.99
C LYS A 3 -0.98 -13.69 -11.63
N TYR A 4 0.17 -13.11 -11.28
CA TYR A 4 0.33 -12.33 -10.06
C TYR A 4 -0.35 -10.97 -10.19
N ILE A 5 -0.83 -10.44 -9.06
CA ILE A 5 -1.28 -9.06 -8.96
C ILE A 5 -0.05 -8.14 -9.02
N THR A 6 -0.12 -7.17 -9.92
CA THR A 6 0.75 -6.00 -9.97
C THR A 6 -0.18 -4.78 -9.85
N ALA A 7 -0.24 -4.20 -8.66
CA ALA A 7 -1.13 -3.09 -8.34
C ALA A 7 -0.34 -1.78 -8.19
N GLY A 8 -0.78 -0.71 -8.86
CA GLY A 8 -0.20 0.62 -8.67
C GLY A 8 -1.18 1.54 -7.96
N TYR A 9 -0.71 2.30 -6.98
CA TYR A 9 -1.43 3.48 -6.51
C TYR A 9 -1.04 4.69 -7.36
N ALA A 10 -2.03 5.49 -7.73
CA ALA A 10 -1.82 6.78 -8.38
C ALA A 10 -2.80 7.80 -7.81
N VAL A 11 -2.29 8.94 -7.36
CA VAL A 11 -3.14 10.05 -6.97
C VAL A 11 -3.84 10.66 -8.20
N ASP A 12 -5.04 11.19 -8.02
CA ASP A 12 -5.87 11.74 -9.13
C ASP A 12 -5.09 12.68 -10.06
N SER A 13 -4.25 13.55 -9.50
CA SER A 13 -3.45 14.52 -10.27
C SER A 13 -2.36 13.89 -11.13
N VAL A 14 -1.96 12.66 -10.84
CA VAL A 14 -0.89 11.92 -11.53
C VAL A 14 -1.45 11.02 -12.65
N LEU A 15 -2.76 10.73 -12.65
CA LEU A 15 -3.40 9.91 -13.69
C LEU A 15 -3.09 10.34 -15.13
N PRO A 16 -3.07 11.65 -15.48
CA PRO A 16 -2.73 12.08 -16.83
C PRO A 16 -1.30 11.73 -17.29
N ASP A 17 -0.39 11.51 -16.34
CA ASP A 17 1.02 11.21 -16.60
C ASP A 17 1.27 9.69 -16.73
N MET A 18 0.26 8.85 -16.53
CA MET A 18 0.35 7.41 -16.70
C MET A 18 0.46 7.03 -18.18
N THR A 19 1.56 6.40 -18.56
CA THR A 19 1.81 6.02 -19.95
C THR A 19 1.08 4.73 -20.32
N HIS A 20 0.72 4.56 -21.60
CA HIS A 20 0.15 3.31 -22.10
C HIS A 20 1.08 2.10 -21.84
N GLU A 21 2.40 2.31 -21.93
CA GLU A 21 3.38 1.25 -21.65
C GLU A 21 3.31 0.81 -20.18
N ASP A 22 3.23 1.75 -19.25
CA ASP A 22 3.19 1.45 -17.83
C ASP A 22 1.85 0.87 -17.39
N LEU A 23 0.74 1.37 -17.93
CA LEU A 23 -0.59 0.78 -17.70
C LEU A 23 -0.64 -0.68 -18.17
N SER A 24 0.09 -1.04 -19.24
CA SER A 24 0.20 -2.42 -19.73
C SER A 24 1.03 -3.33 -18.82
N LYS A 25 1.83 -2.76 -17.89
CA LYS A 25 2.60 -3.52 -16.90
C LYS A 25 1.78 -3.83 -15.65
N LEU A 26 0.65 -3.14 -15.45
CA LEU A 26 -0.25 -3.29 -14.31
C LEU A 26 -1.35 -4.31 -14.57
N THR A 27 -1.81 -4.93 -13.49
CA THR A 27 -3.06 -5.69 -13.46
C THR A 27 -4.17 -4.93 -12.75
N HIS A 28 -3.79 -4.09 -11.79
CA HIS A 28 -4.67 -3.30 -10.95
C HIS A 28 -4.14 -1.87 -10.83
N LEU A 29 -5.04 -0.89 -10.78
CA LEU A 29 -4.76 0.51 -10.49
C LEU A 29 -5.71 0.98 -9.39
N ASN A 30 -5.16 1.44 -8.28
CA ASN A 30 -5.89 2.07 -7.19
C ASN A 30 -5.82 3.59 -7.37
N VAL A 31 -6.96 4.21 -7.70
CA VAL A 31 -7.07 5.66 -7.84
C VAL A 31 -7.26 6.27 -6.45
N ALA A 32 -6.27 7.04 -6.03
CA ALA A 32 -6.18 7.67 -4.72
C ALA A 32 -6.60 9.16 -4.78
N PHE A 33 -7.51 9.66 -3.95
CA PHE A 33 -8.42 8.95 -3.06
C PHE A 33 -9.82 9.54 -3.15
N GLY A 34 -10.85 8.70 -3.04
CA GLY A 34 -12.15 9.14 -2.54
C GLY A 34 -12.09 9.39 -1.03
N HIS A 35 -13.00 10.19 -0.48
CA HIS A 35 -13.03 10.48 0.96
C HIS A 35 -14.39 10.15 1.56
N VAL A 36 -14.43 9.96 2.88
CA VAL A 36 -15.68 9.76 3.63
C VAL A 36 -16.15 11.09 4.20
N LYS A 37 -17.40 11.47 3.93
CA LYS A 37 -18.04 12.65 4.52
C LYS A 37 -19.52 12.39 4.72
N ASN A 38 -20.00 12.66 5.94
CA ASN A 38 -21.39 12.38 6.34
C ASN A 38 -21.79 10.92 6.03
N ASP A 39 -20.93 9.97 6.41
CA ASP A 39 -21.09 8.52 6.20
C ASP A 39 -21.16 8.07 4.73
N GLU A 40 -20.77 8.91 3.79
CA GLU A 40 -20.78 8.59 2.36
C GLU A 40 -19.39 8.76 1.72
N ILE A 41 -19.11 7.91 0.73
CA ILE A 41 -17.97 8.07 -0.18
C ILE A 41 -18.23 9.27 -1.10
N THR A 42 -17.24 10.16 -1.17
CA THR A 42 -17.27 11.39 -1.96
C THR A 42 -16.11 11.46 -2.94
N THR A 43 -16.40 11.91 -4.15
CA THR A 43 -15.48 12.01 -5.29
C THR A 43 -15.45 13.41 -5.91
N GLU A 44 -16.15 14.39 -5.33
CA GLU A 44 -16.33 15.75 -5.87
C GLU A 44 -15.01 16.52 -6.08
N HIS A 45 -13.97 16.17 -5.31
CA HIS A 45 -12.64 16.76 -5.42
C HIS A 45 -11.79 16.12 -6.52
N LEU A 46 -12.13 14.92 -7.01
CA LEU A 46 -11.43 14.26 -8.11
C LEU A 46 -11.68 15.04 -9.40
N ARG A 47 -10.62 15.25 -10.20
CA ARG A 47 -10.66 16.06 -11.42
C ARG A 47 -10.43 15.25 -12.68
N ASN A 48 -9.92 14.03 -12.58
CA ASN A 48 -9.45 13.26 -13.72
C ASN A 48 -10.35 12.05 -14.06
N GLY A 49 -11.65 12.13 -13.76
CA GLY A 49 -12.61 11.07 -14.07
C GLY A 49 -12.70 10.69 -15.55
N GLU A 50 -12.46 11.64 -16.47
CA GLU A 50 -12.38 11.34 -17.91
C GLU A 50 -11.09 10.58 -18.27
N VAL A 51 -10.00 10.81 -17.55
CA VAL A 51 -8.76 10.04 -17.72
C VAL A 51 -9.00 8.59 -17.30
N VAL A 52 -9.72 8.36 -16.20
CA VAL A 52 -10.12 7.00 -15.77
C VAL A 52 -10.94 6.30 -16.88
N ARG A 53 -11.88 7.01 -17.51
CA ARG A 53 -12.64 6.47 -18.67
C ARG A 53 -11.75 6.11 -19.85
N ASN A 54 -10.79 6.96 -20.19
CA ASN A 54 -9.84 6.68 -21.27
C ASN A 54 -8.95 5.48 -20.96
N ILE A 55 -8.41 5.40 -19.74
CA ILE A 55 -7.61 4.26 -19.26
C ILE A 55 -8.40 2.95 -19.43
N LYS A 56 -9.65 2.90 -18.95
CA LYS A 56 -10.50 1.70 -19.07
C LYS A 56 -10.82 1.33 -20.51
N ARG A 57 -10.94 2.31 -21.41
CA ARG A 57 -11.20 2.07 -22.84
C ARG A 57 -9.96 1.50 -23.54
N GLU A 58 -8.77 1.99 -23.21
CA GLU A 58 -7.51 1.64 -23.86
C GLU A 58 -6.89 0.37 -23.26
N HIS A 59 -7.14 0.12 -21.97
CA HIS A 59 -6.68 -1.05 -21.22
C HIS A 59 -7.87 -1.80 -20.60
N PRO A 60 -8.70 -2.50 -21.40
CA PRO A 60 -9.91 -3.15 -20.90
C PRO A 60 -9.65 -4.26 -19.87
N ASP A 61 -8.48 -4.88 -19.92
CA ASP A 61 -8.05 -5.93 -18.97
C ASP A 61 -7.48 -5.38 -17.65
N LEU A 62 -7.22 -4.07 -17.57
CA LEU A 62 -6.76 -3.42 -16.34
C LEU A 62 -7.94 -3.24 -15.39
N THR A 63 -7.80 -3.74 -14.17
CA THR A 63 -8.77 -3.52 -13.10
C THR A 63 -8.49 -2.18 -12.43
N VAL A 64 -9.46 -1.27 -12.38
CA VAL A 64 -9.29 0.06 -11.79
C VAL A 64 -10.23 0.21 -10.60
N LEU A 65 -9.68 0.41 -9.41
CA LEU A 65 -10.42 0.56 -8.16
C LEU A 65 -10.39 2.02 -7.72
N LEU A 66 -11.47 2.51 -7.11
CA LEU A 66 -11.39 3.73 -6.30
C LEU A 66 -10.87 3.33 -4.92
N SER A 67 -9.71 3.86 -4.53
CA SER A 67 -9.27 3.77 -3.14
C SER A 67 -9.89 4.91 -2.35
N VAL A 68 -10.47 4.58 -1.19
CA VAL A 68 -11.18 5.52 -0.33
C VAL A 68 -10.46 5.58 1.01
N GLY A 69 -10.04 6.78 1.41
CA GLY A 69 -9.35 7.00 2.67
C GLY A 69 -7.94 7.57 2.48
N GLY A 70 -6.95 6.85 3.02
CA GLY A 70 -5.55 7.26 3.13
C GLY A 70 -5.24 7.97 4.45
N TRP A 71 -3.95 8.17 4.71
CA TRP A 71 -3.46 8.81 5.93
C TRP A 71 -4.18 10.15 6.22
N SER A 72 -4.70 10.28 7.44
CA SER A 72 -5.48 11.42 7.94
C SER A 72 -6.89 11.60 7.32
N ALA A 73 -7.39 10.66 6.51
CA ALA A 73 -8.77 10.68 6.04
C ALA A 73 -9.73 10.12 7.12
N GLY A 74 -10.47 11.02 7.77
CA GLY A 74 -11.46 10.66 8.80
C GLY A 74 -12.81 10.21 8.24
N GLY A 75 -13.79 9.99 9.12
CA GLY A 75 -15.17 9.63 8.79
C GLY A 75 -15.48 8.13 8.83
N PHE A 76 -14.45 7.27 8.86
CA PHE A 76 -14.66 5.82 8.87
C PHE A 76 -15.24 5.28 10.19
N SER A 77 -14.68 5.68 11.34
CA SER A 77 -15.16 5.22 12.65
C SER A 77 -16.62 5.63 12.84
N GLU A 78 -16.94 6.87 12.47
CA GLU A 78 -18.29 7.42 12.51
C GLU A 78 -19.25 6.62 11.59
N ALA A 79 -18.89 6.44 10.31
CA ALA A 79 -19.72 5.73 9.36
C ALA A 79 -19.92 4.25 9.74
N ALA A 80 -18.88 3.58 10.24
CA ALA A 80 -18.92 2.18 10.61
C ALA A 80 -19.75 1.93 11.90
N SER A 81 -19.86 2.94 12.77
CA SER A 81 -20.46 2.83 14.11
C SER A 81 -21.95 2.49 14.12
N THR A 82 -22.67 2.75 13.03
CA THR A 82 -24.12 2.51 12.95
C THR A 82 -24.50 1.71 11.70
N GLU A 83 -25.62 1.00 11.76
CA GLU A 83 -26.17 0.29 10.59
C GLU A 83 -26.52 1.26 9.45
N THR A 84 -27.09 2.43 9.78
CA THR A 84 -27.39 3.49 8.82
C THR A 84 -26.13 4.00 8.13
N GLY A 85 -25.07 4.30 8.89
CA GLY A 85 -23.81 4.79 8.32
C GLY A 85 -23.13 3.76 7.40
N ARG A 86 -23.12 2.47 7.81
CA ARG A 86 -22.64 1.38 6.94
C ARG A 86 -23.47 1.25 5.66
N GLY A 87 -24.79 1.41 5.78
CA GLY A 87 -25.70 1.43 4.63
C GLY A 87 -25.43 2.60 3.68
N SER A 88 -25.15 3.80 4.22
CA SER A 88 -24.78 4.99 3.43
C SER A 88 -23.45 4.80 2.70
N MET A 89 -22.45 4.20 3.35
CA MET A 89 -21.16 3.85 2.73
C MET A 89 -21.35 2.85 1.58
N ALA A 90 -22.13 1.80 1.78
CA ALA A 90 -22.42 0.82 0.74
C ALA A 90 -23.22 1.43 -0.42
N ALA A 91 -24.23 2.25 -0.15
CA ALA A 91 -25.02 2.92 -1.18
C ALA A 91 -24.16 3.90 -2.00
N SER A 92 -23.32 4.69 -1.34
CA SER A 92 -22.42 5.63 -2.01
C SER A 92 -21.32 4.92 -2.82
N ALA A 93 -20.83 3.76 -2.37
CA ALA A 93 -19.97 2.89 -3.16
C ALA A 93 -20.62 2.50 -4.49
N ILE A 94 -21.89 2.06 -4.47
CA ILE A 94 -22.63 1.72 -5.70
C ILE A 94 -22.78 2.95 -6.61
N ARG A 95 -23.13 4.12 -6.06
CA ARG A 95 -23.24 5.35 -6.87
C ARG A 95 -21.93 5.68 -7.59
N VAL A 96 -20.80 5.55 -6.91
CA VAL A 96 -19.47 5.79 -7.51
C VAL A 96 -19.24 4.86 -8.70
N LEU A 97 -19.59 3.58 -8.58
CA LEU A 97 -19.47 2.58 -9.65
C LEU A 97 -20.42 2.82 -10.83
N GLU A 98 -21.52 3.56 -10.60
CA GLU A 98 -22.44 3.98 -11.66
C GLU A 98 -21.96 5.25 -12.38
N GLU A 99 -21.26 6.14 -11.67
CA GLU A 99 -20.74 7.40 -12.20
C GLU A 99 -19.41 7.26 -12.95
N TYR A 100 -18.56 6.34 -12.49
CA TYR A 100 -17.21 6.11 -13.01
C TYR A 100 -17.02 4.64 -13.37
N PRO A 101 -16.18 4.32 -14.37
CA PRO A 101 -15.99 2.95 -14.83
C PRO A 101 -15.02 2.16 -13.94
N PHE A 102 -15.11 2.36 -12.62
CA PHE A 102 -14.34 1.57 -11.65
C PHE A 102 -14.86 0.13 -11.61
N ASP A 103 -13.95 -0.80 -11.37
CA ASP A 103 -14.21 -2.23 -11.27
C ASP A 103 -14.40 -2.68 -9.81
N GLY A 104 -14.33 -1.76 -8.85
CA GLY A 104 -14.50 -2.06 -7.43
C GLY A 104 -14.03 -0.91 -6.52
N ILE A 105 -14.02 -1.19 -5.23
CA ILE A 105 -13.65 -0.26 -4.16
C ILE A 105 -12.52 -0.86 -3.33
N ASP A 106 -11.53 -0.03 -3.03
CA ASP A 106 -10.47 -0.30 -2.07
C ASP A 106 -10.68 0.60 -0.85
N LEU A 107 -10.72 0.04 0.37
CA LEU A 107 -10.80 0.85 1.59
C LEU A 107 -9.43 0.96 2.26
N ASP A 108 -9.00 2.20 2.47
CA ASP A 108 -7.75 2.56 3.14
C ASP A 108 -8.06 3.37 4.40
N TRP A 109 -8.68 2.71 5.39
CA TRP A 109 -8.91 3.30 6.71
C TRP A 109 -7.66 3.15 7.56
N GLU A 110 -7.04 4.28 7.92
CA GLU A 110 -5.81 4.35 8.71
C GLU A 110 -5.97 4.93 10.13
N TYR A 111 -6.34 4.16 11.17
CA TYR A 111 -6.69 2.73 11.18
C TYR A 111 -7.86 2.42 12.14
N PRO A 112 -8.61 1.32 11.96
CA PRO A 112 -9.57 0.86 12.96
C PRO A 112 -8.94 0.78 14.36
N CYS A 113 -9.58 1.37 15.38
CA CYS A 113 -9.13 1.45 16.77
C CYS A 113 -7.97 2.44 17.08
N TYR A 114 -7.36 3.05 16.07
CA TYR A 114 -6.15 3.87 16.22
C TYR A 114 -6.29 5.23 15.53
N GLY A 115 -6.21 6.31 16.30
CA GLY A 115 -6.47 7.69 15.86
C GLY A 115 -5.21 8.52 15.58
N GLU A 116 -4.03 7.91 15.56
CA GLU A 116 -2.71 8.58 15.45
C GLU A 116 -2.58 9.45 14.19
N ALA A 117 -3.36 9.16 13.15
CA ALA A 117 -3.46 9.98 11.94
C ALA A 117 -4.28 11.28 12.12
N GLY A 118 -4.76 11.55 13.34
CA GLY A 118 -5.65 12.68 13.64
C GLY A 118 -7.12 12.43 13.27
N ILE A 119 -7.53 11.16 13.20
CA ILE A 119 -8.89 10.74 12.86
C ILE A 119 -9.64 10.20 14.09
N ALA A 120 -10.98 10.14 14.02
CA ALA A 120 -11.76 9.49 15.05
C ALA A 120 -11.49 7.97 15.07
N SER A 121 -11.49 7.40 16.28
CA SER A 121 -11.35 5.97 16.49
C SER A 121 -12.09 5.53 17.77
N SER A 122 -12.45 4.25 17.81
CA SER A 122 -13.11 3.57 18.93
C SER A 122 -12.62 2.12 19.03
N PRO A 123 -12.54 1.52 20.23
CA PRO A 123 -12.36 0.06 20.35
C PRO A 123 -13.41 -0.76 19.59
N ASP A 124 -14.61 -0.21 19.39
CA ASP A 124 -15.69 -0.87 18.63
C ASP A 124 -15.39 -0.95 17.13
N ASP A 125 -14.44 -0.14 16.62
CA ASP A 125 -14.01 -0.14 15.22
C ASP A 125 -13.58 -1.55 14.77
N LYS A 126 -13.00 -2.34 15.68
CA LYS A 126 -12.60 -3.72 15.41
C LYS A 126 -13.73 -4.56 14.83
N ARG A 127 -14.91 -4.49 15.46
CA ARG A 127 -16.10 -5.22 15.00
C ARG A 127 -16.82 -4.46 13.91
N ASN A 128 -16.91 -3.14 14.03
CA ASN A 128 -17.62 -2.29 13.08
C ASN A 128 -16.97 -2.32 11.68
N PHE A 129 -15.66 -2.47 11.58
CA PHE A 129 -14.96 -2.65 10.32
C PHE A 129 -15.38 -3.94 9.61
N THR A 130 -15.47 -5.06 10.33
CA THR A 130 -16.01 -6.33 9.78
C THR A 130 -17.43 -6.13 9.24
N LEU A 131 -18.29 -5.46 10.02
CA LEU A 131 -19.67 -5.20 9.60
C LEU A 131 -19.75 -4.26 8.39
N LEU A 132 -18.88 -3.24 8.33
CA LEU A 132 -18.80 -2.31 7.20
C LEU A 132 -18.45 -3.05 5.91
N LEU A 133 -17.38 -3.86 5.95
CA LEU A 133 -16.95 -4.65 4.80
C LEU A 133 -18.00 -5.67 4.35
N GLN A 134 -18.68 -6.31 5.30
CA GLN A 134 -19.81 -7.17 5.01
C GLN A 134 -20.91 -6.41 4.25
N THR A 135 -21.35 -5.26 4.77
CA THR A 135 -22.42 -4.47 4.15
C THR A 135 -22.04 -3.98 2.74
N ILE A 136 -20.79 -3.55 2.53
CA ILE A 136 -20.32 -3.13 1.20
C ILE A 136 -20.24 -4.32 0.25
N ARG A 137 -19.70 -5.47 0.68
CA ARG A 137 -19.63 -6.69 -0.15
C ARG A 137 -21.02 -7.15 -0.60
N GLU A 138 -21.99 -7.19 0.30
CA GLU A 138 -23.37 -7.56 -0.03
C GLU A 138 -23.98 -6.63 -1.08
N ALA A 139 -23.74 -5.33 -0.99
CA ALA A 139 -24.19 -4.36 -2.00
C ALA A 139 -23.49 -4.56 -3.35
N LEU A 140 -22.18 -4.78 -3.35
CA LEU A 140 -21.39 -5.03 -4.55
C LEU A 140 -21.80 -6.35 -5.25
N ASP A 141 -22.12 -7.40 -4.49
CA ASP A 141 -22.63 -8.67 -5.04
C ASP A 141 -24.01 -8.51 -5.69
N ALA A 142 -24.90 -7.75 -5.05
CA ALA A 142 -26.21 -7.44 -5.61
C ALA A 142 -26.10 -6.64 -6.90
N LYS A 143 -25.24 -5.61 -6.94
CA LYS A 143 -24.98 -4.81 -8.14
C LYS A 143 -24.32 -5.63 -9.24
N GLY A 144 -23.30 -6.42 -8.90
CA GLY A 144 -22.61 -7.30 -9.83
C GLY A 144 -23.54 -8.35 -10.47
N SER A 145 -24.49 -8.89 -9.69
CA SER A 145 -25.51 -9.80 -10.19
C SER A 145 -26.45 -9.14 -11.22
N GLN A 146 -26.75 -7.85 -11.06
CA GLN A 146 -27.57 -7.09 -12.00
C GLN A 146 -26.79 -6.78 -13.30
N ASP A 147 -25.52 -6.44 -13.17
CA ASP A 147 -24.68 -6.03 -14.29
C ASP A 147 -24.00 -7.22 -15.01
N GLY A 148 -24.11 -8.42 -14.46
CA GLY A 148 -23.49 -9.63 -15.01
C GLY A 148 -21.96 -9.66 -14.87
N ARG A 149 -21.41 -9.04 -13.82
CA ARG A 149 -19.97 -8.95 -13.58
C ARG A 149 -19.62 -8.97 -12.08
N HIS A 150 -18.38 -9.26 -11.74
CA HIS A 150 -17.88 -9.14 -10.37
C HIS A 150 -17.32 -7.74 -10.13
N TYR A 151 -17.66 -7.14 -8.99
CA TYR A 151 -17.03 -5.91 -8.49
C TYR A 151 -16.13 -6.25 -7.32
N LEU A 152 -14.91 -5.73 -7.34
CA LEU A 152 -13.91 -6.03 -6.32
C LEU A 152 -14.16 -5.23 -5.04
N LEU A 153 -13.82 -5.85 -3.91
CA LEU A 153 -13.66 -5.18 -2.62
C LEU A 153 -12.29 -5.55 -2.04
N THR A 154 -11.46 -4.56 -1.76
CA THR A 154 -10.11 -4.74 -1.20
C THR A 154 -9.88 -3.77 -0.06
N ILE A 155 -8.78 -3.97 0.68
CA ILE A 155 -8.32 -3.02 1.68
C ILE A 155 -6.81 -2.79 1.56
N ALA A 156 -6.36 -1.62 1.97
CA ALA A 156 -5.00 -1.38 2.43
C ALA A 156 -4.91 -1.57 3.95
N ALA A 157 -3.91 -2.31 4.41
CA ALA A 157 -3.78 -2.73 5.80
C ALA A 157 -2.40 -2.37 6.37
N GLY A 158 -2.39 -1.83 7.58
CA GLY A 158 -1.18 -1.59 8.35
C GLY A 158 -0.39 -2.88 8.58
N ALA A 159 0.94 -2.81 8.45
CA ALA A 159 1.76 -4.02 8.37
C ALA A 159 2.03 -4.73 9.70
N ASP A 160 1.96 -4.04 10.83
CA ASP A 160 2.43 -4.55 12.13
C ASP A 160 1.28 -5.03 13.04
N GLN A 161 1.63 -5.59 14.20
CA GLN A 161 0.73 -6.26 15.15
C GLN A 161 -0.49 -5.41 15.53
N TYR A 162 -0.33 -4.08 15.63
CA TYR A 162 -1.44 -3.18 15.98
C TYR A 162 -2.65 -3.35 15.05
N TYR A 163 -2.43 -3.52 13.74
CA TYR A 163 -3.53 -3.63 12.78
C TYR A 163 -4.31 -4.94 12.97
N VAL A 164 -3.59 -6.04 13.22
CA VAL A 164 -4.19 -7.35 13.54
C VAL A 164 -4.95 -7.29 14.86
N ASP A 165 -4.43 -6.58 15.87
CA ASP A 165 -5.10 -6.40 17.15
C ASP A 165 -6.37 -5.54 17.02
N GLY A 166 -6.35 -4.54 16.14
CA GLY A 166 -7.46 -3.63 15.85
C GLY A 166 -8.52 -4.16 14.88
N THR A 167 -8.36 -5.37 14.33
CA THR A 167 -9.27 -5.93 13.32
C THR A 167 -9.61 -7.41 13.56
N GLU A 168 -10.61 -7.94 12.86
CA GLU A 168 -10.98 -9.36 12.87
C GLU A 168 -10.55 -10.05 11.57
N MET A 169 -9.24 -10.09 11.25
CA MET A 169 -8.74 -10.47 9.92
C MET A 169 -9.26 -11.82 9.37
N ALA A 170 -9.49 -12.82 10.22
CA ALA A 170 -10.09 -14.11 9.81
C ALA A 170 -11.52 -13.96 9.24
N GLU A 171 -12.30 -13.02 9.76
CA GLU A 171 -13.66 -12.70 9.30
C GLU A 171 -13.61 -11.70 8.16
N VAL A 172 -12.83 -10.63 8.30
CA VAL A 172 -12.67 -9.56 7.31
C VAL A 172 -12.29 -10.10 5.94
N GLN A 173 -11.29 -10.99 5.86
CA GLN A 173 -10.79 -11.51 4.57
C GLN A 173 -11.86 -12.24 3.75
N ARG A 174 -12.95 -12.71 4.37
CA ARG A 174 -14.02 -13.45 3.68
C ARG A 174 -14.79 -12.56 2.70
N TYR A 175 -14.80 -11.25 2.95
CA TYR A 175 -15.49 -10.26 2.13
C TYR A 175 -14.60 -9.62 1.07
N LEU A 176 -13.29 -9.89 1.13
CA LEU A 176 -12.28 -9.23 0.30
C LEU A 176 -11.77 -10.14 -0.80
N ASP A 177 -11.51 -9.56 -1.96
CA ASP A 177 -10.79 -10.23 -3.05
C ASP A 177 -9.32 -10.44 -2.65
N PHE A 178 -8.69 -9.40 -2.10
CA PHE A 178 -7.35 -9.45 -1.52
C PHE A 178 -7.12 -8.32 -0.49
N VAL A 179 -6.05 -8.48 0.29
CA VAL A 179 -5.57 -7.56 1.32
C VAL A 179 -4.21 -7.04 0.89
N GLN A 180 -4.08 -5.71 0.77
CA GLN A 180 -2.85 -5.03 0.41
C GLN A 180 -2.11 -4.63 1.68
N LEU A 181 -1.06 -5.36 2.02
CA LEU A 181 -0.24 -5.06 3.19
C LEU A 181 0.68 -3.88 2.86
N MET A 182 0.52 -2.80 3.62
CA MET A 182 1.37 -1.62 3.51
C MET A 182 2.74 -1.88 4.13
N THR A 183 3.52 -2.79 3.55
CA THR A 183 4.85 -3.21 4.04
C THR A 183 5.93 -2.17 3.69
N TYR A 184 5.60 -0.92 3.99
CA TYR A 184 6.40 0.29 3.92
C TYR A 184 5.98 1.17 5.10
N ASP A 185 6.80 2.18 5.42
CA ASP A 185 6.61 3.00 6.63
C ASP A 185 6.53 2.21 7.94
N MET A 186 7.04 0.98 7.93
CA MET A 186 7.16 0.11 9.10
C MET A 186 8.11 0.72 10.15
N ARG A 187 8.98 1.62 9.71
CA ARG A 187 9.79 2.52 10.53
C ARG A 187 9.71 3.91 9.92
N GLY A 188 9.59 4.94 10.74
CA GLY A 188 9.38 6.29 10.23
C GLY A 188 9.00 7.29 11.30
N GLY A 189 7.87 7.97 11.11
CA GLY A 189 7.48 9.18 11.84
C GLY A 189 7.32 9.01 13.36
N PHE A 190 7.20 7.77 13.85
CA PHE A 190 7.02 7.45 15.27
C PHE A 190 8.30 7.01 15.99
N GLN A 191 9.44 6.93 15.29
CA GLN A 191 10.63 6.27 15.81
C GLN A 191 11.89 7.09 15.52
N VAL A 192 12.73 7.30 16.54
CA VAL A 192 14.04 7.95 16.42
C VAL A 192 15.18 6.97 16.13
N LEU A 193 14.95 5.67 16.31
CA LEU A 193 15.92 4.65 15.91
C LEU A 193 15.87 4.49 14.39
N THR A 194 17.01 4.62 13.72
CA THR A 194 17.11 4.38 12.28
C THR A 194 16.94 2.91 11.95
N GLY A 195 16.33 2.63 10.80
CA GLY A 195 16.18 1.29 10.28
C GLY A 195 15.50 1.32 8.92
N HIS A 196 15.13 0.13 8.43
CA HIS A 196 14.51 0.01 7.12
C HIS A 196 13.00 0.24 7.19
N HIS A 197 12.47 1.17 6.38
CA HIS A 197 11.02 1.43 6.38
C HIS A 197 10.23 0.40 5.56
N THR A 198 10.87 -0.27 4.60
CA THR A 198 10.22 -1.19 3.64
C THR A 198 11.01 -2.49 3.38
N ASN A 199 11.77 -2.95 4.38
CA ASN A 199 12.60 -4.17 4.28
C ASN A 199 11.79 -5.46 4.04
N LEU A 200 12.34 -6.35 3.22
CA LEU A 200 11.75 -7.66 2.98
C LEU A 200 11.84 -8.56 4.21
N TYR A 201 13.01 -8.65 4.83
CA TYR A 201 13.26 -9.49 6.02
C TYR A 201 13.74 -8.67 7.20
N THR A 202 13.57 -9.20 8.41
CA THR A 202 13.96 -8.50 9.64
C THR A 202 15.46 -8.72 9.92
N PRO A 203 16.32 -7.69 9.86
CA PRO A 203 17.74 -7.87 10.11
C PRO A 203 18.07 -8.10 11.58
N THR A 204 19.23 -8.70 11.84
CA THR A 204 19.79 -8.87 13.17
C THR A 204 20.21 -7.51 13.76
N GLY A 205 19.96 -7.32 15.05
CA GLY A 205 20.36 -6.11 15.78
C GLY A 205 19.33 -4.97 15.76
N ASP A 206 18.27 -5.08 14.97
CA ASP A 206 17.14 -4.14 15.03
C ASP A 206 16.24 -4.42 16.24
N LEU A 207 15.88 -3.37 17.00
CA LEU A 207 14.93 -3.49 18.11
C LEU A 207 13.48 -3.63 17.62
N PHE A 208 13.16 -3.06 16.46
CA PHE A 208 11.86 -3.23 15.81
C PHE A 208 11.93 -4.46 14.92
N ARG A 209 10.98 -5.39 15.09
CA ARG A 209 11.08 -6.73 14.48
C ARG A 209 10.23 -6.93 13.24
N ILE A 210 9.55 -5.88 12.79
CA ILE A 210 8.68 -5.91 11.61
C ILE A 210 9.49 -5.86 10.30
N SER A 211 8.95 -6.52 9.28
CA SER A 211 9.41 -6.62 7.90
C SER A 211 8.25 -7.11 7.03
N THR A 212 8.39 -7.12 5.71
CA THR A 212 7.40 -7.75 4.83
C THR A 212 7.15 -9.22 5.22
N ASP A 213 8.20 -10.00 5.48
CA ASP A 213 8.05 -11.41 5.91
C ASP A 213 7.30 -11.53 7.23
N ALA A 214 7.70 -10.73 8.24
CA ALA A 214 7.02 -10.75 9.54
C ALA A 214 5.55 -10.35 9.42
N SER A 215 5.23 -9.34 8.61
CA SER A 215 3.86 -8.89 8.34
C SER A 215 3.03 -9.98 7.67
N VAL A 216 3.53 -10.60 6.60
CA VAL A 216 2.84 -11.72 5.95
C VAL A 216 2.56 -12.85 6.95
N ASN A 217 3.54 -13.19 7.79
CA ASN A 217 3.37 -14.22 8.83
C ASN A 217 2.36 -13.82 9.92
N LEU A 218 2.23 -12.53 10.26
CA LEU A 218 1.17 -12.03 11.16
C LEU A 218 -0.21 -12.24 10.54
N PHE A 219 -0.42 -11.80 9.30
CA PHE A 219 -1.72 -11.88 8.62
C PHE A 219 -2.14 -13.32 8.31
N VAL A 220 -1.19 -14.19 7.93
CA VAL A 220 -1.47 -15.64 7.77
C VAL A 220 -1.91 -16.26 9.09
N ARG A 221 -1.23 -15.97 10.20
CA ARG A 221 -1.64 -16.46 11.53
C ARG A 221 -2.97 -15.88 11.99
N ALA A 222 -3.31 -14.67 11.56
CA ALA A 222 -4.60 -14.04 11.79
C ALA A 222 -5.73 -14.58 10.89
N GLY A 223 -5.44 -15.54 9.99
CA GLY A 223 -6.44 -16.26 9.20
C GLY A 223 -6.57 -15.79 7.74
N VAL A 224 -5.70 -14.92 7.24
CA VAL A 224 -5.71 -14.49 5.83
C VAL A 224 -5.04 -15.54 4.94
N PRO A 225 -5.72 -16.05 3.90
CA PRO A 225 -5.10 -16.96 2.94
C PRO A 225 -3.96 -16.29 2.16
N LYS A 226 -2.87 -17.01 1.89
CA LYS A 226 -1.70 -16.44 1.19
C LYS A 226 -2.05 -15.92 -0.20
N GLU A 227 -2.95 -16.61 -0.90
CA GLU A 227 -3.47 -16.25 -2.21
C GLU A 227 -4.33 -14.97 -2.21
N LYS A 228 -4.60 -14.38 -1.04
CA LYS A 228 -5.24 -13.06 -0.88
C LYS A 228 -4.28 -11.98 -0.39
N ILE A 229 -3.01 -12.29 -0.15
CA ILE A 229 -2.04 -11.31 0.37
C ILE A 229 -1.28 -10.66 -0.78
N VAL A 230 -1.32 -9.33 -0.85
CA VAL A 230 -0.51 -8.49 -1.74
C VAL A 230 0.49 -7.72 -0.87
N ILE A 231 1.79 -7.88 -1.09
CA ILE A 231 2.83 -7.14 -0.34
C ILE A 231 3.08 -5.76 -0.93
N GLY A 232 3.80 -4.90 -0.22
CA GLY A 232 4.05 -3.53 -0.64
C GLY A 232 5.50 -3.16 -0.99
N ALA A 233 5.66 -2.36 -2.03
CA ALA A 233 6.87 -1.58 -2.33
C ALA A 233 6.62 -0.06 -2.18
N ALA A 234 7.66 0.71 -1.87
CA ALA A 234 7.58 2.17 -1.73
C ALA A 234 8.47 2.88 -2.75
N PHE A 235 7.91 3.73 -3.59
CA PHE A 235 8.66 4.51 -4.58
C PHE A 235 9.22 5.81 -3.98
N TYR A 236 9.27 5.90 -2.67
CA TYR A 236 9.78 7.03 -1.89
C TYR A 236 10.65 6.51 -0.75
N SER A 237 11.19 7.42 0.06
CA SER A 237 12.06 7.09 1.16
C SER A 237 11.60 7.64 2.51
N ARG A 238 12.18 7.10 3.58
CA ARG A 238 12.17 7.70 4.92
C ARG A 238 13.57 8.17 5.29
N VAL A 239 13.66 9.34 5.93
CA VAL A 239 14.93 9.99 6.29
C VAL A 239 15.00 10.31 7.78
N TRP A 240 16.14 10.00 8.39
CA TRP A 240 16.53 10.42 9.73
C TRP A 240 17.73 11.36 9.63
N ASN A 241 17.76 12.39 10.48
CA ASN A 241 18.83 13.37 10.58
C ASN A 241 19.47 13.36 11.95
N GLU A 242 20.67 13.95 12.05
CA GLU A 242 21.49 13.93 13.25
C GLU A 242 21.79 12.48 13.70
N VAL A 243 22.05 11.63 12.72
CA VAL A 243 22.36 10.20 12.90
C VAL A 243 23.85 10.07 13.24
N PRO A 244 24.21 9.42 14.36
CA PRO A 244 25.60 9.14 14.69
C PRO A 244 26.33 8.36 13.57
N ASP A 245 27.55 8.77 13.25
CA ASP A 245 28.43 8.10 12.28
C ASP A 245 29.03 6.80 12.86
N ARG A 246 28.17 5.79 13.00
CA ARG A 246 28.50 4.42 13.40
C ARG A 246 27.61 3.45 12.64
N ASN A 247 28.17 2.30 12.28
CA ASN A 247 27.44 1.26 11.52
C ASN A 247 26.77 1.82 10.26
N ASN A 248 27.42 2.78 9.58
CA ASN A 248 26.87 3.49 8.43
C ASN A 248 25.47 4.07 8.69
N GLY A 249 25.21 4.53 9.92
CA GLY A 249 23.95 5.12 10.33
C GLY A 249 22.82 4.14 10.65
N LEU A 250 22.97 2.83 10.38
CA LEU A 250 21.92 1.84 10.62
C LEU A 250 21.84 1.43 12.11
N HIS A 251 20.62 1.31 12.64
CA HIS A 251 20.32 1.02 14.05
C HIS A 251 20.95 2.02 15.03
N GLN A 252 20.95 3.30 14.66
CA GLN A 252 21.44 4.40 15.49
C GLN A 252 20.28 5.26 15.98
N MET A 253 20.40 5.79 17.20
CA MET A 253 19.46 6.78 17.74
C MET A 253 19.76 8.13 17.08
N ALA A 254 18.86 8.58 16.21
CA ALA A 254 18.93 9.86 15.53
C ALA A 254 18.38 11.00 16.40
N GLY A 255 18.69 12.25 16.02
CA GLY A 255 18.08 13.44 16.63
C GLY A 255 16.65 13.72 16.13
N SER A 256 16.25 13.13 14.99
CA SER A 256 14.90 13.22 14.44
C SER A 256 14.18 11.87 14.43
N THR A 257 12.85 11.89 14.25
CA THR A 257 12.14 10.70 13.75
C THR A 257 12.35 10.53 12.25
N GLY A 258 11.87 9.41 11.69
CA GLY A 258 11.93 9.11 10.26
C GLY A 258 10.86 9.86 9.48
N GLY A 259 11.15 11.08 9.07
CA GLY A 259 10.28 11.87 8.20
C GLY A 259 10.21 11.29 6.78
N TYR A 260 9.28 11.81 5.96
CA TYR A 260 9.34 11.55 4.52
C TYR A 260 10.65 12.11 3.95
N GLY A 261 11.37 11.26 3.23
CA GLY A 261 12.54 11.63 2.44
C GLY A 261 12.17 11.88 0.98
N PRO A 262 13.17 12.04 0.10
CA PRO A 262 12.96 12.25 -1.32
C PRO A 262 12.23 11.08 -2.00
N ALA A 263 11.45 11.38 -3.04
CA ALA A 263 10.91 10.37 -3.95
C ALA A 263 12.03 9.68 -4.74
N PHE A 264 11.78 8.50 -5.32
CA PHE A 264 12.83 7.74 -6.01
C PHE A 264 13.49 8.52 -7.16
N ALA A 265 12.72 9.32 -7.91
CA ALA A 265 13.32 10.18 -8.93
C ALA A 265 14.36 11.16 -8.35
N GLU A 266 14.05 11.82 -7.25
CA GLU A 266 14.98 12.72 -6.55
C GLU A 266 16.18 11.96 -5.99
N LEU A 267 15.95 10.77 -5.39
CA LEU A 267 17.05 9.93 -4.89
C LEU A 267 18.06 9.64 -5.99
N THR A 268 17.58 9.32 -7.19
CA THR A 268 18.45 8.92 -8.30
C THR A 268 19.13 10.12 -8.96
N ALA A 269 18.48 11.28 -8.94
CA ALA A 269 19.06 12.54 -9.41
C ALA A 269 20.19 13.01 -8.50
N ASP A 270 19.98 13.00 -7.17
CA ASP A 270 20.79 13.79 -6.25
C ASP A 270 21.37 13.03 -5.05
N TYR A 271 20.93 11.82 -4.72
CA TYR A 271 21.32 11.15 -3.49
C TYR A 271 22.11 9.85 -3.70
N ILE A 272 21.64 8.93 -4.54
CA ILE A 272 22.27 7.61 -4.70
C ILE A 272 23.71 7.78 -5.22
N ASN A 273 24.69 7.49 -4.35
CA ASN A 273 26.14 7.66 -4.61
C ASN A 273 26.52 9.09 -5.06
N LYS A 274 25.81 10.10 -4.56
CA LYS A 274 25.96 11.52 -4.92
C LYS A 274 25.90 12.39 -3.67
N ASN A 275 26.41 13.61 -3.77
CA ASN A 275 26.30 14.63 -2.72
C ASN A 275 26.68 14.14 -1.31
N GLY A 276 27.70 13.28 -1.22
CA GLY A 276 28.22 12.71 0.03
C GLY A 276 27.46 11.49 0.55
N TYR A 277 26.30 11.14 -0.02
CA TYR A 277 25.60 9.90 0.30
C TYR A 277 26.26 8.71 -0.40
N VAL A 278 26.43 7.63 0.35
CA VAL A 278 26.91 6.33 -0.14
C VAL A 278 25.75 5.34 -0.04
N ARG A 279 25.49 4.58 -1.12
CA ARG A 279 24.56 3.45 -1.10
C ARG A 279 25.19 2.27 -0.41
N TYR A 280 24.49 1.76 0.59
CA TYR A 280 24.77 0.51 1.26
C TYR A 280 23.64 -0.49 1.00
N TRP A 281 23.96 -1.76 1.20
CA TRP A 281 23.03 -2.86 1.03
C TRP A 281 23.06 -3.73 2.28
N ASP A 282 21.88 -3.96 2.86
CA ASP A 282 21.69 -4.91 3.96
C ASP A 282 21.25 -6.26 3.39
N GLU A 283 22.19 -7.20 3.35
CA GLU A 283 21.99 -8.55 2.81
C GLU A 283 20.92 -9.35 3.57
N GLU A 284 20.81 -9.16 4.89
CA GLU A 284 19.83 -9.91 5.70
C GLU A 284 18.43 -9.35 5.47
N ALA A 285 18.29 -8.02 5.38
CA ALA A 285 17.01 -7.36 5.16
C ALA A 285 16.53 -7.40 3.69
N CYS A 286 17.44 -7.69 2.76
CA CYS A 286 17.31 -7.40 1.33
C CYS A 286 16.80 -5.96 1.07
N ALA A 287 17.55 -4.97 1.58
CA ALA A 287 17.14 -3.57 1.55
C ALA A 287 18.32 -2.61 1.31
N PRO A 288 18.16 -1.60 0.43
CA PRO A 288 19.15 -0.55 0.25
C PRO A 288 18.93 0.59 1.25
N TYR A 289 20.00 1.30 1.56
CA TYR A 289 19.93 2.54 2.31
C TYR A 289 21.09 3.47 1.93
N LEU A 290 20.91 4.76 2.14
CA LEU A 290 21.94 5.77 1.92
C LEU A 290 22.40 6.36 3.26
N PHE A 291 23.68 6.63 3.38
CA PHE A 291 24.22 7.35 4.53
C PHE A 291 25.34 8.30 4.12
N ASN A 292 25.36 9.51 4.69
CA ASN A 292 26.35 10.55 4.40
C ASN A 292 27.21 10.97 5.62
N GLY A 293 27.14 10.21 6.72
CA GLY A 293 27.81 10.56 7.99
C GLY A 293 26.92 11.27 9.01
N SER A 294 25.74 11.77 8.60
CA SER A 294 24.82 12.50 9.51
C SER A 294 23.33 12.28 9.21
N SER A 295 22.97 11.75 8.05
CA SER A 295 21.59 11.46 7.65
C SER A 295 21.51 10.08 7.01
N LEU A 296 20.52 9.30 7.42
CA LEU A 296 20.21 7.98 6.85
C LEU A 296 18.90 8.05 6.06
N ILE A 297 18.91 7.49 4.86
CA ILE A 297 17.75 7.35 3.99
C ILE A 297 17.49 5.87 3.73
N SER A 298 16.31 5.36 4.09
CA SER A 298 15.85 4.02 3.72
C SER A 298 14.82 4.12 2.60
N TYR A 299 14.90 3.23 1.61
CA TYR A 299 14.09 3.28 0.38
C TYR A 299 13.99 1.89 -0.28
N ASP A 300 13.16 1.73 -1.31
CA ASP A 300 13.26 0.61 -2.25
C ASP A 300 14.02 1.01 -3.52
N ASP A 301 14.74 0.06 -4.13
CA ASP A 301 15.28 0.18 -5.47
C ASP A 301 14.97 -1.05 -6.33
N GLU A 302 15.50 -1.12 -7.55
CA GLU A 302 15.27 -2.24 -8.44
C GLU A 302 15.77 -3.58 -7.86
N GLU A 303 16.76 -3.58 -6.95
CA GLU A 303 17.29 -4.78 -6.31
C GLU A 303 16.34 -5.31 -5.22
N SER A 304 15.88 -4.45 -4.31
CA SER A 304 14.90 -4.86 -3.28
C SER A 304 13.54 -5.23 -3.86
N ILE A 305 13.08 -4.54 -4.92
CA ILE A 305 11.84 -4.92 -5.63
C ILE A 305 11.95 -6.32 -6.24
N ARG A 306 13.10 -6.68 -6.81
CA ARG A 306 13.32 -8.05 -7.33
C ARG A 306 13.26 -9.08 -6.22
N CYS A 307 13.89 -8.82 -5.09
CA CYS A 307 13.76 -9.64 -3.87
C CYS A 307 12.30 -9.83 -3.44
N LYS A 308 11.51 -8.75 -3.40
CA LYS A 308 10.09 -8.79 -3.07
C LYS A 308 9.28 -9.61 -4.08
N CYS A 309 9.57 -9.48 -5.37
CA CYS A 309 8.94 -10.31 -6.41
C CYS A 309 9.29 -11.79 -6.27
N ASP A 310 10.54 -12.13 -5.96
CA ASP A 310 10.95 -13.51 -5.69
C ASP A 310 10.24 -14.06 -4.45
N TYR A 311 10.13 -13.28 -3.39
CA TYR A 311 9.37 -13.64 -2.19
C TYR A 311 7.88 -13.92 -2.48
N VAL A 312 7.22 -13.08 -3.30
CA VAL A 312 5.83 -13.33 -3.74
C VAL A 312 5.69 -14.70 -4.40
N LYS A 313 6.63 -15.05 -5.30
CA LYS A 313 6.63 -16.34 -5.99
C LYS A 313 6.91 -17.50 -5.04
N GLU A 314 7.95 -17.38 -4.20
CA GLU A 314 8.38 -18.41 -3.25
C GLU A 314 7.30 -18.72 -2.20
N GLN A 315 6.60 -17.68 -1.72
CA GLN A 315 5.59 -17.83 -0.68
C GLN A 315 4.18 -18.14 -1.21
N GLY A 316 3.96 -18.05 -2.53
CA GLY A 316 2.65 -18.26 -3.14
C GLY A 316 1.65 -17.16 -2.78
N LEU A 317 2.11 -15.91 -2.78
CA LEU A 317 1.25 -14.74 -2.49
C LEU A 317 0.47 -14.30 -3.73
N ALA A 318 -0.56 -13.48 -3.53
CA ALA A 318 -1.39 -12.95 -4.61
C ALA A 318 -0.60 -12.03 -5.54
N GLY A 319 0.31 -11.21 -4.99
CA GLY A 319 1.10 -10.27 -5.78
C GLY A 319 1.81 -9.20 -4.96
N ILE A 320 2.09 -8.09 -5.63
CA ILE A 320 2.75 -6.90 -5.07
C ILE A 320 2.04 -5.63 -5.55
N MET A 321 1.92 -4.66 -4.64
CA MET A 321 1.49 -3.29 -4.92
C MET A 321 2.67 -2.31 -4.84
N PHE A 322 2.48 -1.04 -5.21
CA PHE A 322 3.39 0.06 -4.86
C PHE A 322 2.66 1.38 -4.55
N TRP A 323 3.26 2.18 -3.66
CA TRP A 323 2.91 3.58 -3.40
C TRP A 323 4.10 4.50 -3.74
N GLU A 324 3.98 5.50 -4.63
CA GLU A 324 2.95 5.67 -5.65
C GLU A 324 3.60 6.05 -7.00
N TYR A 325 2.84 5.98 -8.10
CA TYR A 325 3.34 6.11 -9.47
C TYR A 325 4.14 7.39 -9.72
N GLY A 326 3.64 8.53 -9.24
CA GLY A 326 4.27 9.85 -9.42
C GLY A 326 5.64 10.00 -8.76
N CYS A 327 6.01 9.10 -7.85
CA CYS A 327 7.30 9.13 -7.17
C CYS A 327 8.47 8.57 -8.02
N ASP A 328 8.17 7.87 -9.12
CA ASP A 328 9.18 7.36 -10.07
C ASP A 328 8.83 7.64 -11.55
N PRO A 329 8.95 8.89 -12.03
CA PRO A 329 8.91 9.22 -13.45
C PRO A 329 10.07 8.61 -14.26
N THR A 330 11.01 7.87 -13.66
CA THR A 330 12.02 7.12 -14.42
C THR A 330 11.51 5.76 -14.90
N HIS A 331 10.34 5.32 -14.43
CA HIS A 331 9.66 4.07 -14.77
C HIS A 331 10.45 2.80 -14.42
N ARG A 332 11.55 2.93 -13.67
CA ARG A 332 12.48 1.82 -13.41
C ARG A 332 11.97 0.88 -12.35
N LEU A 333 11.33 1.38 -11.30
CA LEU A 333 10.81 0.55 -10.22
C LEU A 333 9.62 -0.29 -10.69
N LEU A 334 8.67 0.31 -11.42
CA LEU A 334 7.59 -0.44 -12.07
C LEU A 334 8.13 -1.44 -13.10
N GLY A 335 9.14 -1.06 -13.88
CA GLY A 335 9.83 -1.96 -14.79
C GLY A 335 10.46 -3.18 -14.09
N ALA A 336 11.15 -2.96 -12.97
CA ALA A 336 11.75 -4.01 -12.16
C ALA A 336 10.69 -4.95 -11.57
N MET A 337 9.57 -4.40 -11.09
CA MET A 337 8.46 -5.18 -10.56
C MET A 337 7.81 -6.07 -11.63
N HIS A 338 7.56 -5.51 -12.82
CA HIS A 338 7.00 -6.25 -13.96
C HIS A 338 7.91 -7.40 -14.40
N GLN A 339 9.20 -7.13 -14.56
CA GLN A 339 10.20 -8.14 -14.94
C GLN A 339 10.36 -9.21 -13.85
N GLY A 340 10.37 -8.81 -12.58
CA GLY A 340 10.54 -9.69 -11.43
C GLY A 340 9.43 -10.74 -11.32
N LEU A 341 8.18 -10.38 -11.62
CA LEU A 341 7.03 -11.30 -11.59
C LEU A 341 6.93 -12.19 -12.83
N GLN A 342 7.49 -11.80 -13.97
CA GLN A 342 7.52 -12.63 -15.19
C GLN A 342 8.67 -13.63 -15.22
N SER A 343 9.75 -13.32 -14.50
CA SER A 343 10.96 -14.17 -14.49
C SER A 343 10.78 -15.35 -13.53
N ASN A 344 11.32 -16.51 -13.91
CA ASN A 344 11.47 -17.63 -12.95
C ASN A 344 12.33 -17.16 -11.76
N PRO A 345 12.10 -17.69 -10.54
CA PRO A 345 12.92 -17.34 -9.37
C PRO A 345 14.40 -17.52 -9.70
N VAL A 346 15.24 -16.53 -9.37
CA VAL A 346 16.69 -16.69 -9.48
C VAL A 346 17.10 -17.72 -8.44
N GLY A 347 17.53 -18.91 -8.90
CA GLY A 347 17.94 -19.99 -8.00
C GLY A 347 19.00 -19.51 -7.02
N LYS A 348 18.76 -19.71 -5.72
CA LYS A 348 19.74 -19.52 -4.64
C LYS A 348 20.85 -20.56 -4.72
#